data_AF-A0A0D0C754-F1
#
_entry.id   AF-A0A0D0C754-F1
#
_cell.length_a   1.000
_cell.length_b   1.000
_cell.length_c   1.000
_cell.angle_alpha   90.00
_cell.angle_beta   90.00
_cell.angle_gamma   90.00
#
_symmetry.space_group_name_H-M   'P 1'
#
loop_
_entity.id
_entity.type
_entity.pdbx_description
1 polymer ?
#
loop_
_entity_poly.entity_id
_entity_poly.type
_entity_poly.pdbx_seq_one_letter_code
_entity_poly.pdbx_strand_id
1 'polypeptide(L)' 'TREHILRECPRYEQERHILRKVSQDISLAEILGTTEGIDALISFLEKSGAFTRNGNPRKASNEP' A
#
# COMPACT_ATOMS: atom_id res chain seq x y z
N THR A 1 -6.61 -11.60 3.08
CA THR A 1 -7.12 -10.67 4.11
C THR A 1 -6.41 -9.32 3.95
N ARG A 2 -6.86 -8.23 4.61
CA ARG A 2 -6.19 -6.91 4.50
C ARG A 2 -4.75 -6.96 5.01
N GLU A 3 -4.55 -7.60 6.16
CA GLU A 3 -3.23 -7.82 6.75
C GLU A 3 -2.28 -8.54 5.77
N HIS A 4 -2.74 -9.65 5.18
CA HIS A 4 -1.95 -10.38 4.20
C HIS A 4 -1.54 -9.49 3.02
N ILE A 5 -2.45 -8.69 2.47
CA ILE A 5 -2.15 -7.78 1.34
C ILE A 5 -1.05 -6.78 1.70
N LEU A 6 -1.09 -6.24 2.92
CA LEU A 6 -0.15 -5.21 3.38
C LEU A 6 1.21 -5.81 3.79
N ARG A 7 1.23 -7.00 4.40
CA ARG A 7 2.42 -7.54 5.07
C ARG A 7 3.10 -8.69 4.34
N GLU A 8 2.33 -9.55 3.69
CA GLU A 8 2.81 -10.86 3.24
C GLU A 8 2.70 -11.08 1.74
N CYS A 9 1.70 -10.48 1.08
CA CYS A 9 1.34 -10.78 -0.29
C CYS A 9 2.52 -10.53 -1.24
N PRO A 10 3.08 -11.57 -1.87
CA PRO A 10 4.30 -11.45 -2.70
C PRO A 10 4.14 -10.48 -3.86
N ARG A 11 2.90 -10.35 -4.36
CA ARG A 11 2.55 -9.46 -5.47
C ARG A 11 2.93 -8.00 -5.22
N TYR A 12 2.91 -7.55 -3.97
CA TYR A 12 3.13 -6.15 -3.59
C TYR A 12 4.43 -5.97 -2.79
N GLU A 13 5.35 -6.94 -2.86
CA GLU A 13 6.62 -6.88 -2.14
C GLU A 13 7.44 -5.65 -2.56
N GLN A 14 7.44 -5.33 -3.85
CA GLN A 14 8.20 -4.21 -4.39
C GLN A 14 7.71 -2.88 -3.80
N GLU A 15 6.42 -2.67 -3.63
CA GLU A 15 5.85 -1.43 -3.08
C GLU A 15 5.83 -1.42 -1.55
N ARG A 16 6.02 -2.57 -0.90
CA ARG A 16 5.97 -2.71 0.57
C ARG A 16 7.02 -1.86 1.30
N HIS A 17 8.11 -1.48 0.64
CA HIS A 17 9.11 -0.57 1.20
C HIS A 17 8.49 0.77 1.65
N ILE A 18 7.37 1.19 1.07
CA ILE A 18 6.64 2.40 1.45
C ILE A 18 6.10 2.27 2.88
N LEU A 19 5.44 1.15 3.19
CA LEU A 19 4.92 0.88 4.53
C LEU A 19 6.06 0.66 5.54
N ARG A 20 7.16 0.04 5.11
CA ARG A 20 8.35 -0.20 5.97
C ARG A 20 9.05 1.07 6.43
N LYS A 21 8.90 2.20 5.72
CA LYS A 21 9.44 3.49 6.15
C LYS A 21 8.78 4.01 7.43
N VAL A 22 7.49 3.71 7.61
CA VAL A 22 6.73 4.06 8.81
C VAL A 22 6.91 2.98 9.87
N SER A 23 6.70 1.72 9.47
CA SER A 23 6.73 0.58 10.38
C SER A 23 7.49 -0.59 9.76
N GLN A 24 8.69 -0.90 10.26
CA GLN A 24 9.53 -1.98 9.71
C GLN A 24 8.80 -3.33 9.69
N ASP A 25 7.95 -3.57 10.68
CA ASP A 25 7.15 -4.78 10.84
C ASP A 25 5.75 -4.69 10.20
N ILE A 26 5.38 -3.50 9.70
CA ILE A 26 4.06 -3.19 9.10
C ILE A 26 2.96 -3.44 10.13
N SER A 27 3.12 -2.85 11.31
CA SER A 27 2.11 -2.89 12.35
C SER A 27 0.84 -2.17 11.89
N LEU A 28 -0.27 -2.89 11.77
CA LEU A 28 -1.55 -2.28 11.35
C LEU A 28 -2.00 -1.16 12.30
N ALA A 29 -1.66 -1.25 13.59
CA ALA A 29 -1.96 -0.21 14.55
C ALA A 29 -1.23 1.09 14.23
N GLU A 30 0.01 1.01 13.77
CA GLU A 30 0.83 2.18 13.42
C GLU A 30 0.44 2.74 12.05
N ILE A 31 0.24 1.84 11.07
CA ILE A 31 -0.18 2.22 9.70
C ILE A 31 -1.58 2.84 9.68
N LEU A 32 -2.53 2.34 10.49
CA LEU A 32 -3.90 2.86 10.50
C LEU A 32 -4.17 3.88 11.61
N GLY A 33 -3.31 3.95 12.62
CA GLY A 33 -3.49 4.79 13.79
C GLY A 33 -2.72 6.12 13.75
N THR A 34 -1.84 6.32 12.76
CA THR A 34 -1.04 7.55 12.63
C THR A 34 -1.28 8.23 11.28
N THR A 35 -1.15 9.55 11.24
CA THR A 35 -1.27 10.31 9.99
C THR A 35 -0.21 9.89 8.97
N GLU A 36 1.04 9.69 9.42
CA GLU A 36 2.14 9.21 8.57
C GLU A 36 1.88 7.80 8.04
N GLY A 37 1.33 6.91 8.87
CA GLY A 37 0.90 5.58 8.46
C GLY A 37 -0.19 5.61 7.39
N ILE A 38 -1.20 6.48 7.55
CA ILE A 38 -2.26 6.63 6.56
C ILE A 38 -1.71 7.18 5.25
N ASP A 39 -0.82 8.16 5.29
CA ASP A 39 -0.19 8.72 4.08
C ASP A 39 0.65 7.67 3.34
N ALA A 40 1.45 6.89 4.08
CA ALA A 40 2.19 5.77 3.53
C ALA A 40 1.27 4.68 2.95
N LEU A 41 0.12 4.43 3.59
CA LEU A 41 -0.89 3.50 3.08
C LEU A 41 -1.49 3.99 1.77
N ILE A 42 -1.86 5.27 1.67
CA ILE A 42 -2.36 5.87 0.43
C ILE A 42 -1.33 5.70 -0.68
N SER A 43 -0.07 6.10 -0.43
CA SER A 43 1.05 5.97 -1.36
C SER A 43 1.26 4.52 -1.81
N PHE A 44 1.16 3.56 -0.87
CA PHE A 44 1.23 2.14 -1.18
C PHE A 44 0.10 1.70 -2.10
N LEU A 45 -1.15 2.09 -1.81
CA LEU A 45 -2.31 1.73 -2.62
C LEU A 45 -2.23 2.30 -4.04
N GLU A 46 -1.77 3.55 -4.18
CA GLU A 46 -1.61 4.19 -5.49
C GLU A 46 -0.57 3.50 -6.36
N LYS A 47 0.58 3.11 -5.79
CA LYS A 47 1.65 2.45 -6.55
C LYS A 47 1.37 0.97 -6.81
N SER A 48 0.88 0.25 -5.80
CA SER A 48 0.63 -1.19 -5.91
C SER A 48 -0.65 -1.50 -6.68
N GLY A 49 -1.63 -0.60 -6.63
CA GLY A 49 -2.98 -0.89 -7.07
C GLY A 49 -3.66 -1.99 -6.27
N ALA A 50 -3.20 -2.25 -5.04
CA ALA A 50 -3.92 -3.10 -4.12
C ALA A 50 -5.38 -2.62 -3.97
N PHE A 51 -6.30 -3.58 -3.86
CA PHE A 51 -7.76 -3.33 -3.81
C PHE A 51 -8.39 -2.72 -5.07
N THR A 52 -7.68 -2.56 -6.19
CA THR A 52 -8.32 -2.27 -7.48
C THR A 52 -8.92 -3.53 -8.11
N ARG A 53 -9.83 -3.37 -9.07
CA ARG A 53 -10.50 -4.49 -9.78
C ARG A 53 -9.54 -5.57 -10.30
N ASN A 54 -8.34 -5.18 -10.72
CA ASN A 54 -7.34 -6.07 -11.29
C ASN A 54 -6.08 -6.20 -10.42
N GLY A 55 -6.01 -5.48 -9.29
CA GLY A 55 -4.83 -5.43 -8.43
C GLY A 55 -3.63 -4.72 -9.06
N ASN A 56 -3.87 -3.83 -10.03
CA ASN A 56 -2.86 -3.02 -10.72
C ASN A 56 -3.14 -1.53 -10.48
N PRO A 57 -2.10 -0.67 -10.46
CA PRO A 57 -2.28 0.76 -10.28
C PRO A 57 -3.18 1.32 -11.39
N ARG A 58 -4.02 2.30 -11.04
CA ARG A 58 -4.83 2.98 -12.06
C ARG A 58 -3.87 3.66 -13.03
N LYS A 59 -4.04 3.38 -14.33
CA LYS A 59 -3.41 4.22 -15.36
C LYS A 59 -3.97 5.63 -15.16
N ALA A 60 -3.09 6.62 -15.00
CA ALA A 60 -3.50 7.99 -15.14
C ALA A 60 -4.15 8.11 -16.53
N SER A 61 -5.42 8.49 -16.59
CA SER A 61 -6.01 8.93 -17.85
C SER A 61 -5.27 10.20 -18.24
N ASN A 62 -4.19 10.06 -19.01
CA ASN A 62 -3.75 11.11 -19.91
C ASN A 62 -4.82 11.18 -21.01
N GLU A 63 -5.91 11.89 -20.71
CA GLU A 63 -6.84 12.36 -21.71
C GLU A 63 -6.17 13.56 -22.42
N PRO A 64 -6.07 13.56 -23.76
CA PRO A 64 -5.61 14.72 -24.53
C PRO A 64 -6.65 15.85 -24.56
#